data_AF-A0A931QEV3-F1
#
_entry.id   AF-A0A931QEV3-F1
#
_cell.length_a   1.000
_cell.length_b   1.000
_cell.length_c   1.000
_cell.angle_alpha   90.00
_cell.angle_beta   90.00
_cell.angle_gamma   90.00
#
_symmetry.space_group_name_H-M   'P 1'
#
loop_
_entity.id
_entity.type
_entity.pdbx_description
1 polymer ?
#
loop_
_entity_poly.entity_id
_entity_poly.type
_entity_poly.pdbx_seq_one_letter_code
_entity_poly.pdbx_strand_id
1 'polypeptide(L)'
;ANPDVFAKLLRRRHLISYGAFGVVYEVDGAAIKIGCIPDSEPVIQQWVCEQYERALPVWAFASDVILPKVVTHEVCPQHGFLSSLWTRTSVNCHCGERLDALAMPLAERADQRKVGEEDFSEKVYEAVLKKFQVSLDIHKGNFLEFNGKLTLCDFGDANDKAVDYW
;
A
#
# COMPACT_ATOMS: atom_id res chain seq x y z
N ALA A 1 14.46 5.95 11.14
CA ALA A 1 15.34 4.94 10.50
C ALA A 1 16.39 5.66 9.64
N ASN A 2 17.60 5.11 9.46
CA ASN A 2 18.63 5.73 8.61
C ASN A 2 18.29 5.50 7.11
N PRO A 3 18.08 6.55 6.30
CA PRO A 3 17.76 6.43 4.87
C PRO A 3 18.77 5.60 4.06
N ASP A 4 20.05 5.64 4.42
CA ASP A 4 21.11 4.87 3.73
C ASP A 4 20.98 3.35 3.95
N VAL A 5 20.43 2.94 5.10
CA VAL A 5 20.16 1.54 5.41
C VAL A 5 18.96 1.05 4.61
N PHE A 6 17.91 1.87 4.53
CA PHE A 6 16.72 1.58 3.73
C PHE A 6 17.05 1.47 2.23
N ALA A 7 17.85 2.40 1.71
CA ALA A 7 18.36 2.40 0.34
C ALA A 7 19.17 1.13 -0.01
N LYS A 8 19.95 0.59 0.94
CA LYS A 8 20.73 -0.65 0.73
C LYS A 8 19.84 -1.88 0.68
N LEU A 9 18.84 -1.97 1.57
CA LEU A 9 17.89 -3.08 1.61
C LEU A 9 17.11 -3.20 0.30
N LEU A 10 16.71 -2.07 -0.27
CA LEU A 10 15.99 -2.03 -1.54
C LEU A 10 16.80 -2.52 -2.75
N ARG A 11 18.13 -2.73 -2.66
CA ARG A 11 18.93 -3.22 -3.80
C ARG A 11 18.64 -4.67 -4.19
N ARG A 12 18.08 -5.48 -3.28
CA ARG A 12 17.71 -6.89 -3.52
C ARG A 12 16.20 -7.10 -3.55
N ARG A 13 15.43 -6.03 -3.74
CA ARG A 13 13.96 -6.05 -3.71
C ARG A 13 13.39 -6.86 -4.87
N HIS A 14 12.26 -7.50 -4.63
CA HIS A 14 11.43 -8.11 -5.67
C HIS A 14 10.07 -7.39 -5.70
N LEU A 15 9.61 -6.95 -6.87
CA LEU A 15 8.30 -6.32 -6.99
C LEU A 15 7.22 -7.42 -6.89
N ILE A 16 6.32 -7.31 -5.90
CA ILE A 16 5.28 -8.31 -5.65
C ILE A 16 3.86 -7.79 -5.91
N SER A 17 3.64 -6.48 -5.81
CA SER A 17 2.37 -5.85 -6.18
C SER A 17 2.60 -4.40 -6.59
N TYR A 18 1.60 -3.80 -7.21
CA TYR A 18 1.59 -2.40 -7.56
C TYR A 18 0.17 -1.88 -7.54
N GLY A 19 0.03 -0.60 -7.22
CA GLY A 19 -1.22 0.12 -7.26
C GLY A 19 -1.06 1.37 -8.09
N ALA A 20 -2.10 2.18 -8.03
CA ALA A 20 -2.13 3.52 -8.60
C ALA A 20 -0.91 4.33 -8.09
N PHE A 21 -0.81 4.63 -6.81
CA PHE A 21 0.18 5.61 -6.34
C PHE A 21 1.40 5.01 -5.66
N GLY A 22 1.69 3.73 -5.92
CA GLY A 22 2.85 3.09 -5.31
C GLY A 22 3.03 1.66 -5.76
N VAL A 23 4.13 1.07 -5.31
CA VAL A 23 4.46 -0.33 -5.54
C VAL A 23 4.74 -1.02 -4.22
N VAL A 24 4.58 -2.33 -4.19
CA VAL A 24 4.91 -3.17 -3.05
C VAL A 24 6.06 -4.07 -3.43
N TYR A 25 7.11 -4.01 -2.63
CA TYR A 25 8.29 -4.86 -2.77
C TYR A 25 8.35 -5.91 -1.65
N GLU A 26 8.85 -7.09 -1.97
CA GLU A 26 9.40 -8.01 -0.99
C GLU A 26 10.87 -7.65 -0.72
N VAL A 27 11.22 -7.50 0.55
CA VAL A 27 12.57 -7.21 1.03
C VAL A 27 12.82 -8.00 2.32
N ASP A 28 13.74 -8.97 2.28
CA ASP A 28 14.07 -9.85 3.43
C ASP A 28 12.83 -10.44 4.15
N GLY A 29 11.84 -10.92 3.38
CA GLY A 29 10.62 -11.52 3.93
C GLY A 29 9.60 -10.53 4.48
N ALA A 30 9.80 -9.22 4.29
CA ALA A 30 8.82 -8.17 4.58
C ALA A 30 8.21 -7.62 3.29
N ALA A 31 6.96 -7.16 3.36
CA ALA A 31 6.31 -6.38 2.31
C ALA A 31 6.50 -4.89 2.60
N ILE A 32 7.04 -4.15 1.63
CA ILE A 32 7.30 -2.71 1.73
C ILE A 32 6.53 -1.99 0.61
N LYS A 33 5.44 -1.30 0.96
CA LYS A 33 4.73 -0.39 0.05
C LYS A 33 5.50 0.93 0.00
N ILE A 34 5.79 1.42 -1.21
CA ILE A 34 6.49 2.67 -1.48
C ILE A 34 5.69 3.48 -2.50
N GLY A 35 5.43 4.75 -2.20
CA GLY A 35 4.69 5.63 -3.09
C GLY A 35 4.15 6.87 -2.37
N CYS A 36 3.07 7.44 -2.90
CA CYS A 36 2.29 8.46 -2.20
C CYS A 36 1.31 7.71 -1.28
N ILE A 37 1.63 7.65 0.01
CA ILE A 37 0.86 6.90 1.00
C ILE A 37 0.28 7.91 1.98
N PRO A 38 -1.06 8.09 2.03
CA PRO A 38 -1.67 8.98 3.00
C PRO A 38 -1.27 8.65 4.43
N ASP A 39 -1.01 9.66 5.26
CA ASP A 39 -0.73 9.47 6.71
C ASP A 39 -1.86 8.72 7.44
N SER A 40 -3.07 8.77 6.90
CA SER A 40 -4.24 8.06 7.42
C SER A 40 -4.19 6.54 7.18
N GLU A 41 -3.58 6.09 6.08
CA GLU A 41 -3.53 4.67 5.67
C GLU A 41 -2.93 3.77 6.76
N PRO A 42 -1.70 4.00 7.27
CA PRO A 42 -1.12 3.14 8.31
C PRO A 42 -1.93 3.15 9.61
N VAL A 43 -2.59 4.28 9.94
CA VAL A 43 -3.41 4.42 11.15
C VAL A 43 -4.69 3.61 11.03
N ILE A 44 -5.40 3.72 9.89
CA ILE A 44 -6.62 2.97 9.62
C ILE A 44 -6.31 1.48 9.57
N GLN A 45 -5.27 1.09 8.84
CA GLN A 45 -4.86 -0.30 8.70
C GLN A 45 -4.51 -0.92 10.05
N GLN A 46 -3.70 -0.25 10.86
CA GLN A 46 -3.33 -0.74 12.19
C GLN A 46 -4.57 -0.89 13.08
N TRP A 47 -5.49 0.07 13.04
CA TRP A 47 -6.74 -0.02 13.79
C TRP A 47 -7.60 -1.20 13.34
N VAL A 48 -7.73 -1.46 12.03
CA VAL A 48 -8.47 -2.62 11.52
C VAL A 48 -7.79 -3.93 11.92
N CYS A 49 -6.46 -3.98 11.91
CA CYS A 49 -5.69 -5.12 12.40
C CYS A 49 -6.02 -5.41 13.87
N GLU A 50 -6.01 -4.39 14.73
CA GLU A 50 -6.22 -4.55 16.18
C GLU A 50 -7.66 -4.89 16.56
N GLN A 51 -8.65 -4.32 15.85
CA GLN A 51 -10.05 -4.48 16.22
C GLN A 51 -10.74 -5.67 15.56
N TYR A 52 -10.30 -6.06 14.37
CA TYR A 52 -10.96 -7.09 13.57
C TYR A 52 -10.04 -8.25 13.20
N GLU A 53 -8.72 -8.09 13.32
CA GLU A 53 -7.73 -9.05 12.81
C GLU A 53 -7.90 -9.31 11.30
N ARG A 54 -8.34 -8.29 10.56
CA ARG A 54 -8.67 -8.33 9.11
C ARG A 54 -7.82 -7.39 8.27
N ALA A 55 -6.65 -7.01 8.77
CA ALA A 55 -5.65 -6.26 8.03
C ALA A 55 -4.26 -6.78 8.36
N LEU A 56 -3.29 -6.54 7.48
CA LEU A 56 -1.89 -6.80 7.83
C LEU A 56 -1.45 -5.82 8.94
N PRO A 57 -0.71 -6.29 9.97
CA PRO A 57 -0.15 -5.40 10.97
C PRO A 57 0.86 -4.45 10.34
N VAL A 58 0.85 -3.20 10.79
CA VAL A 58 1.82 -2.19 10.37
C VAL A 58 3.06 -2.31 11.25
N TRP A 59 4.19 -2.69 10.67
CA TRP A 59 5.46 -2.78 11.41
C TRP A 59 6.16 -1.43 11.52
N ALA A 60 6.13 -0.64 10.46
CA ALA A 60 6.68 0.71 10.45
C ALA A 60 6.07 1.54 9.31
N PHE A 61 5.94 2.84 9.55
CA PHE A 61 5.63 3.83 8.52
C PHE A 61 6.64 4.98 8.63
N ALA A 62 7.10 5.46 7.49
CA ALA A 62 7.93 6.65 7.40
C ALA A 62 7.49 7.46 6.18
N SER A 63 7.22 8.74 6.41
CA SER A 63 6.93 9.70 5.34
C SER A 63 8.20 10.40 4.85
N ASP A 64 8.14 10.95 3.64
CA ASP A 64 9.20 11.79 3.07
C ASP A 64 10.59 11.11 3.10
N VAL A 65 10.65 9.82 2.74
CA VAL A 65 11.88 9.01 2.76
C VAL A 65 12.73 9.32 1.52
N ILE A 66 14.03 9.55 1.73
CA ILE A 66 14.99 9.64 0.63
C ILE A 66 15.24 8.23 0.08
N LEU A 67 14.83 8.00 -1.15
CA LEU A 67 14.99 6.72 -1.83
C LEU A 67 16.09 6.76 -2.90
N PRO A 68 16.70 5.61 -3.24
CA PRO A 68 17.53 5.51 -4.42
C PRO A 68 16.78 5.95 -5.68
N LYS A 69 17.46 6.68 -6.59
CA LYS A 69 16.86 7.13 -7.86
C LYS A 69 16.17 6.01 -8.64
N VAL A 70 16.78 4.82 -8.68
CA VAL A 70 16.21 3.66 -9.36
C VAL A 70 14.84 3.26 -8.80
N VAL A 71 14.64 3.35 -7.48
CA VAL A 71 13.36 3.06 -6.83
C VAL A 71 12.37 4.18 -7.16
N THR A 72 12.76 5.44 -6.98
CA THR A 72 11.87 6.59 -7.31
C THR A 72 11.41 6.58 -8.76
N HIS A 73 12.26 6.11 -9.67
CA HIS A 73 11.90 5.98 -11.08
C HIS A 73 10.93 4.83 -11.29
N GLU A 74 11.13 3.66 -10.68
CA GLU A 74 10.21 2.52 -10.81
C GLU A 74 8.79 2.85 -10.33
N VAL A 75 8.68 3.58 -9.21
CA VAL A 75 7.40 4.01 -8.62
C VAL A 75 6.84 5.28 -9.26
N CYS A 76 7.56 5.91 -10.18
CA CYS A 76 7.09 7.14 -10.82
C CYS A 76 5.91 6.83 -11.77
N PRO A 77 4.76 7.50 -11.63
CA PRO A 77 3.62 7.31 -12.51
C PRO A 77 3.85 7.84 -13.93
N GLN A 78 4.85 8.70 -14.17
CA GLN A 78 5.17 9.23 -15.50
C GLN A 78 6.32 8.52 -16.22
N HIS A 79 7.30 7.98 -15.49
CA HIS A 79 8.54 7.47 -16.08
C HIS A 79 8.89 6.04 -15.67
N GLY A 80 8.12 5.45 -14.77
CA GLY A 80 8.39 4.16 -14.15
C GLY A 80 7.65 2.99 -14.74
N PHE A 81 7.57 1.92 -13.96
CA PHE A 81 6.73 0.77 -14.29
C PHE A 81 5.26 1.21 -14.43
N LEU A 82 4.82 2.08 -13.52
CA LEU A 82 3.46 2.60 -13.47
C LEU A 82 3.07 3.41 -14.72
N SER A 83 4.02 4.06 -15.40
CA SER A 83 3.71 4.90 -16.57
C SER A 83 3.29 4.11 -17.80
N SER A 84 3.65 2.83 -17.88
CA SER A 84 3.20 1.94 -18.95
C SER A 84 1.78 1.41 -18.74
N LEU A 85 1.25 1.54 -17.52
CA LEU A 85 -0.05 1.03 -17.10
C LEU A 85 -1.08 2.16 -16.94
N TRP A 86 -0.62 3.39 -16.75
CA TRP A 86 -1.48 4.56 -16.68
C TRP A 86 -1.36 5.44 -17.91
N THR A 87 -2.51 5.81 -18.46
CA THR A 87 -2.63 6.72 -19.60
C THR A 87 -3.02 8.14 -19.20
N ARG A 88 -3.01 8.46 -17.90
CA ARG A 88 -3.44 9.78 -17.39
C ARG A 88 -2.32 10.80 -17.52
N THR A 89 -2.58 11.86 -18.27
CA THR A 89 -1.65 12.99 -18.48
C THR A 89 -1.55 13.95 -17.28
N SER A 90 -2.34 13.71 -16.24
CA SER A 90 -2.57 14.58 -15.08
C SER A 90 -1.81 14.19 -13.82
N VAL A 91 -1.12 13.04 -13.81
CA VAL A 91 -0.34 12.60 -12.64
C VAL A 91 1.04 13.25 -12.64
N ASN A 92 1.48 13.80 -11.50
CA ASN A 92 2.78 14.45 -11.38
C ASN A 92 3.95 13.44 -11.36
N CYS A 93 5.10 13.84 -11.90
CA CYS A 93 6.31 13.04 -11.87
C CYS A 93 6.94 13.07 -10.47
N HIS A 94 7.20 11.90 -9.89
CA HIS A 94 7.92 11.78 -8.61
C HIS A 94 9.41 11.37 -8.74
N CYS A 95 10.02 11.58 -9.91
CA CYS A 95 11.42 11.19 -10.13
C CYS A 95 12.38 12.01 -9.25
N GLY A 96 13.14 11.34 -8.38
CA GLY A 96 14.06 11.99 -7.46
C GLY A 96 13.38 12.68 -6.27
N GLU A 97 12.06 12.56 -6.14
CA GLU A 97 11.33 13.01 -4.96
C GLU A 97 11.55 12.07 -3.78
N ARG A 98 11.14 12.56 -2.62
CA ARG A 98 11.05 11.79 -1.39
C ARG A 98 9.64 11.23 -1.30
N LEU A 99 9.53 9.94 -0.96
CA LEU A 99 8.27 9.21 -0.98
C LEU A 99 8.06 8.48 0.34
N ASP A 100 6.84 8.03 0.58
CA ASP A 100 6.48 7.34 1.80
C ASP A 100 6.78 5.85 1.70
N ALA A 101 7.02 5.22 2.84
CA ALA A 101 7.31 3.80 2.97
C ALA A 101 6.53 3.17 4.12
N LEU A 102 5.76 2.13 3.81
CA LEU A 102 4.97 1.35 4.75
C LEU A 102 5.46 -0.10 4.77
N ALA A 103 5.95 -0.55 5.92
CA ALA A 103 6.45 -1.90 6.14
C ALA A 103 5.40 -2.77 6.84
N MET A 104 5.19 -3.97 6.30
CA MET A 104 4.20 -4.96 6.69
C MET A 104 4.81 -6.36 6.61
N PRO A 105 4.22 -7.37 7.26
CA PRO A 105 4.58 -8.76 6.98
C PRO A 105 4.26 -9.12 5.53
N LEU A 106 5.05 -10.04 4.97
CA LEU A 106 4.71 -10.69 3.71
C LEU A 106 3.50 -11.61 3.92
N ALA A 107 2.54 -11.55 3.01
CA ALA A 107 1.33 -12.36 3.03
C ALA A 107 1.12 -13.04 1.68
N GLU A 108 0.29 -14.08 1.67
CA GLU A 108 0.03 -14.88 0.48
C GLU A 108 -1.12 -14.30 -0.34
N ARG A 109 -1.14 -14.62 -1.64
CA ARG A 109 -2.26 -14.24 -2.49
C ARG A 109 -3.51 -15.02 -2.07
N ALA A 110 -4.60 -14.32 -1.82
CA ALA A 110 -5.87 -14.94 -1.44
C ALA A 110 -6.47 -15.81 -2.57
N ASP A 111 -7.07 -16.95 -2.19
CA ASP A 111 -7.97 -17.71 -3.07
C ASP A 111 -9.21 -16.86 -3.38
N GLN A 112 -9.35 -16.49 -4.65
CA GLN A 112 -10.40 -15.60 -5.14
C GLN A 112 -11.81 -16.15 -4.98
N ARG A 113 -11.96 -17.46 -4.71
CA ARG A 113 -13.25 -18.07 -4.36
C ARG A 113 -13.67 -17.70 -2.94
N LYS A 114 -12.73 -17.67 -1.98
CA LYS A 114 -13.01 -17.28 -0.58
C LYS A 114 -13.43 -15.81 -0.48
N VAL A 115 -12.78 -14.94 -1.25
CA VAL A 115 -13.00 -13.47 -1.21
C VAL A 115 -14.46 -13.05 -1.49
N GLY A 116 -15.20 -13.81 -2.30
CA GLY A 116 -16.57 -13.46 -2.67
C GLY A 116 -17.64 -13.79 -1.61
N GLU A 117 -17.26 -14.45 -0.52
CA GLU A 117 -18.19 -15.04 0.46
C GLU A 117 -18.08 -14.40 1.86
N GLU A 118 -17.38 -13.27 1.98
CA GLU A 118 -16.89 -12.77 3.27
C GLU A 118 -17.70 -11.59 3.80
N ASP A 119 -18.65 -11.87 4.70
CA ASP A 119 -19.51 -10.86 5.35
C ASP A 119 -18.74 -9.81 6.17
N PHE A 120 -17.47 -10.07 6.53
CA PHE A 120 -16.70 -9.13 7.35
C PHE A 120 -16.32 -7.86 6.58
N SER A 121 -16.25 -7.89 5.24
CA SER A 121 -15.77 -6.75 4.47
C SER A 121 -16.69 -5.54 4.59
N GLU A 122 -18.01 -5.76 4.55
CA GLU A 122 -19.00 -4.70 4.78
C GLU A 122 -18.91 -4.16 6.19
N LYS A 123 -18.78 -5.04 7.19
CA LYS A 123 -18.63 -4.65 8.59
C LYS A 123 -17.38 -3.78 8.82
N VAL A 124 -16.24 -4.16 8.23
CA VAL A 124 -15.00 -3.38 8.32
C VAL A 124 -15.13 -2.05 7.58
N TYR A 125 -15.70 -2.07 6.37
CA TYR A 125 -15.96 -0.87 5.57
C TYR A 125 -16.79 0.15 6.34
N GLU A 126 -17.96 -0.26 6.85
CA GLU A 126 -18.85 0.62 7.61
C GLU A 126 -18.18 1.18 8.86
N ALA A 127 -17.40 0.36 9.55
CA ALA A 127 -16.71 0.78 10.76
C ALA A 127 -15.60 1.80 10.47
N VAL A 128 -14.84 1.60 9.39
CA VAL A 128 -13.82 2.55 8.93
C VAL A 128 -14.47 3.85 8.45
N LEU A 129 -15.51 3.77 7.63
CA LEU A 129 -16.25 4.94 7.16
C LEU A 129 -16.82 5.74 8.33
N LYS A 130 -17.40 5.08 9.34
CA LYS A 130 -17.94 5.75 10.51
C LYS A 130 -16.86 6.41 11.37
N LYS A 131 -15.71 5.76 11.56
CA LYS A 131 -14.66 6.22 12.48
C LYS A 131 -13.73 7.25 11.86
N PHE A 132 -13.30 7.02 10.63
CA PHE A 132 -12.28 7.81 9.94
C PHE A 132 -12.85 8.66 8.80
N GLN A 133 -14.12 8.48 8.44
CA GLN A 133 -14.77 9.16 7.30
C GLN A 133 -14.09 8.87 5.96
N VAL A 134 -13.42 7.72 5.87
CA VAL A 134 -12.73 7.23 4.68
C VAL A 134 -13.53 6.11 4.03
N SER A 135 -13.71 6.18 2.72
CA SER A 135 -14.28 5.10 1.92
C SER A 135 -13.17 4.17 1.46
N LEU A 136 -13.18 2.91 1.89
CA LEU A 136 -12.21 1.93 1.42
C LEU A 136 -12.57 1.42 0.03
N ASP A 137 -11.57 1.28 -0.84
CA ASP A 137 -11.74 0.61 -2.12
C ASP A 137 -11.65 -0.91 -1.95
N ILE A 138 -12.74 -1.52 -1.49
CA ILE A 138 -12.80 -2.97 -1.28
C ILE A 138 -13.15 -3.67 -2.58
N HIS A 139 -12.14 -4.26 -3.21
CA HIS A 139 -12.30 -5.18 -4.33
C HIS A 139 -11.40 -6.40 -4.18
N LYS A 140 -11.63 -7.44 -4.99
CA LYS A 140 -10.95 -8.74 -4.83
C LYS A 140 -9.42 -8.70 -4.91
N GLY A 141 -8.87 -7.64 -5.50
CA GLY A 141 -7.44 -7.41 -5.61
C GLY A 141 -6.78 -6.97 -4.30
N ASN A 142 -7.56 -6.49 -3.33
CA ASN A 142 -7.07 -5.95 -2.06
C ASN A 142 -7.18 -6.97 -0.91
N PHE A 143 -7.30 -8.26 -1.23
CA PHE A 143 -7.36 -9.33 -0.26
C PHE A 143 -6.11 -10.22 -0.34
N LEU A 144 -5.54 -10.51 0.81
CA LEU A 144 -4.41 -11.43 1.02
C LEU A 144 -4.78 -12.48 2.07
N GLU A 145 -4.06 -13.59 2.07
CA GLU A 145 -4.14 -14.62 3.12
C GLU A 145 -2.93 -14.46 4.06
N PHE A 146 -3.19 -14.20 5.34
CA PHE A 146 -2.17 -14.00 6.36
C PHE A 146 -2.57 -14.73 7.65
N ASN A 147 -1.67 -15.57 8.17
CA ASN A 147 -1.93 -16.42 9.33
C ASN A 147 -3.24 -17.24 9.21
N GLY A 148 -3.51 -17.77 8.01
CA GLY A 148 -4.71 -18.55 7.70
C GLY A 148 -6.01 -17.75 7.68
N LYS A 149 -5.94 -16.42 7.67
CA LYS A 149 -7.10 -15.52 7.60
C LYS A 149 -7.04 -14.68 6.34
N LEU A 150 -8.22 -14.40 5.81
CA LEU A 150 -8.37 -13.39 4.78
C LEU A 150 -8.24 -11.99 5.41
N THR A 151 -7.38 -11.16 4.85
CA THR A 151 -7.04 -9.81 5.31
C THR A 151 -7.07 -8.80 4.18
N LEU A 152 -7.49 -7.57 4.47
CA LEU A 152 -7.40 -6.43 3.55
C LEU A 152 -5.96 -5.87 3.53
N CYS A 153 -5.50 -5.42 2.37
CA CYS A 153 -4.11 -4.99 2.16
C CYS A 153 -3.93 -3.63 1.47
N ASP A 154 -4.99 -2.81 1.37
CA ASP A 154 -4.90 -1.44 0.89
C ASP A 154 -5.97 -0.59 1.60
N PHE A 155 -5.55 0.49 2.26
CA PHE A 155 -6.41 1.36 3.06
C PHE A 155 -6.31 2.83 2.65
N GLY A 156 -5.70 3.11 1.50
CA GLY A 156 -5.65 4.46 0.95
C GLY A 156 -7.05 4.99 0.65
N ASP A 157 -7.30 6.25 0.98
CA ASP A 157 -8.54 6.92 0.57
C ASP A 157 -8.42 7.32 -0.91
N ALA A 158 -9.31 6.79 -1.75
CA ALA A 158 -9.38 7.15 -3.16
C ALA A 158 -9.76 8.63 -3.39
N ASN A 159 -10.19 9.34 -2.36
CA ASN A 159 -10.52 10.77 -2.39
C ASN A 159 -9.52 11.63 -1.60
N ASP A 160 -8.41 11.06 -1.13
CA ASP A 160 -7.39 11.85 -0.43
C ASP A 160 -6.81 12.91 -1.36
N LYS A 161 -6.66 14.14 -0.89
CA LYS A 161 -6.03 15.23 -1.66
C LYS A 161 -4.54 14.99 -1.91
N ALA A 162 -3.89 14.19 -1.07
CA ALA A 162 -2.53 13.73 -1.30
C ALA A 162 -2.45 12.76 -2.50
N VAL A 163 -3.57 12.11 -2.80
CA VAL A 163 -3.76 11.19 -3.92
C VAL A 163 -4.61 11.92 -4.96
N ASP A 164 -4.03 12.93 -5.59
CA ASP A 164 -4.75 13.81 -6.52
C ASP A 164 -5.15 13.03 -7.79
N TYR A 165 -6.32 12.38 -7.77
CA TYR A 165 -6.96 11.71 -8.92
C TYR A 165 -7.64 12.73 -9.84
N TRP A 166 -6.93 13.73 -10.36
CA TRP A 166 -7.47 14.58 -11.43
C TRP A 166 -7.08 14.04 -12.79
#